data_AF-A0A7J7M4X2-F1
#
_entry.id   AF-A0A7J7M4X2-F1
#
_cell.length_a   1.000
_cell.length_b   1.000
_cell.length_c   1.000
_cell.angle_alpha   90.00
_cell.angle_beta   90.00
_cell.angle_gamma   90.00
#
_symmetry.space_group_name_H-M   'P 1'
#
loop_
_entity.id
_entity.type
_entity.pdbx_description
1 polymer ?
#
loop_
_entity_poly.entity_id
_entity_poly.type
_entity_poly.pdbx_seq_one_letter_code
_entity_poly.pdbx_strand_id
1 'polypeptide(L)'
;RSLQRALDRRLYLLLQGTTYGSPAGKPVWHFPERVYANEETLRKCAESALEYFIGDLSNTYFVGNAPFAHMDIKPTEDIPALPSFKRFFFKSQLIATDKYKVRECEDYVWVTKDELMEYFPEQAEFLNKMIIS
;
A
#
# COMPACT_ATOMS: atom_id res chain seq x y z
N ARG A 1 -4.40 -7.50 13.52
CA ARG A 1 -2.98 -7.91 13.31
C ARG A 1 -2.82 -9.37 12.85
N SER A 2 -3.70 -10.32 13.20
CA SER A 2 -3.61 -11.71 12.69
C SER A 2 -4.18 -11.83 11.27
N LEU A 3 -3.58 -12.71 10.45
CA LEU A 3 -4.10 -13.17 9.15
C LEU A 3 -5.23 -14.22 9.33
N GLN A 4 -5.38 -14.80 10.52
CA GLN A 4 -6.42 -15.78 10.85
C GLN A 4 -7.75 -15.11 11.17
N ARG A 5 -8.27 -14.31 10.24
CA ARG A 5 -9.51 -13.54 10.38
C ARG A 5 -10.15 -13.41 9.00
N ALA A 6 -11.48 -13.60 8.92
CA ALA A 6 -12.23 -13.53 7.66
C ALA A 6 -11.59 -14.42 6.57
N LEU A 7 -11.39 -15.71 6.88
CA LEU A 7 -10.74 -16.70 6.00
C LEU A 7 -11.48 -16.92 4.67
N ASP A 8 -12.75 -16.54 4.62
CA ASP A 8 -13.62 -16.50 3.45
C ASP A 8 -13.38 -15.28 2.55
N ARG A 9 -12.58 -14.30 3.02
CA ARG A 9 -12.34 -13.02 2.33
C ARG A 9 -10.86 -12.76 2.10
N ARG A 10 -10.59 -11.89 1.12
CA ARG A 10 -9.24 -11.36 0.89
C ARG A 10 -8.93 -10.26 1.91
N LEU A 11 -7.74 -10.33 2.49
CA LEU A 11 -7.20 -9.31 3.38
C LEU A 11 -6.18 -8.43 2.63
N TYR A 12 -6.17 -7.14 2.96
CA TYR A 12 -5.26 -6.14 2.42
C TYR A 12 -4.39 -5.60 3.54
N LEU A 13 -3.09 -5.44 3.27
CA LEU A 13 -2.13 -4.89 4.23
C LEU A 13 -2.14 -3.37 4.17
N LEU A 14 -2.36 -2.74 5.33
CA LEU A 14 -2.14 -1.32 5.55
C LEU A 14 -1.09 -1.10 6.62
N LEU A 15 -0.31 -0.05 6.44
CA LEU A 15 0.74 0.41 7.32
C LEU A 15 0.38 1.79 7.86
N GLN A 16 0.74 2.07 9.10
CA GLN A 16 0.67 3.39 9.70
C GLN A 16 2.07 3.99 9.73
N GLY A 17 2.21 5.16 9.11
CA GLY A 17 3.50 5.84 8.99
C GLY A 17 3.39 7.20 8.31
N THR A 18 4.54 7.86 8.20
CA THR A 18 4.68 9.10 7.44
C THR A 18 4.86 8.76 5.96
N THR A 19 4.07 9.39 5.11
CA THR A 19 4.09 9.12 3.66
C THR A 19 4.41 10.35 2.86
N TYR A 20 4.83 10.12 1.60
CA TYR A 20 4.98 11.21 0.66
C TYR A 20 3.58 11.74 0.31
N GLY A 21 3.24 12.93 0.81
CA GLY A 21 1.89 13.50 0.69
C GLY A 21 1.06 13.51 1.97
N SER A 22 1.58 13.05 3.12
CA SER A 22 0.88 13.22 4.40
C SER A 22 1.15 14.60 5.02
N PRO A 23 0.19 15.19 5.77
CA PRO A 23 0.42 16.40 6.56
C PRO A 23 1.62 16.19 7.48
N ALA A 24 2.55 17.17 7.49
CA ALA A 24 3.84 17.03 8.16
C ALA A 24 3.67 16.56 9.62
N GLY A 25 4.24 15.39 9.93
CA GLY A 25 4.32 14.85 11.29
C GLY A 25 3.09 14.08 11.80
N LYS A 26 2.06 13.84 10.99
CA LYS A 26 0.94 12.96 11.38
C LYS A 26 1.01 11.62 10.66
N PRO A 27 1.10 10.50 11.40
CA PRO A 27 1.08 9.18 10.79
C PRO A 27 -0.32 8.92 10.21
N VAL A 28 -0.35 8.53 8.93
CA VAL A 28 -1.58 8.18 8.22
C VAL A 28 -1.54 6.71 7.84
N TRP A 29 -2.71 6.13 7.58
CA TRP A 29 -2.79 4.79 7.01
C TRP A 29 -2.46 4.83 5.52
N HIS A 30 -1.63 3.91 5.05
CA HIS A 30 -1.21 3.83 3.67
C HIS A 30 -0.83 2.41 3.26
N PHE A 31 -0.69 2.20 1.95
CA PHE A 31 -0.10 0.98 1.41
C PHE A 31 1.44 1.05 1.47
N PRO A 32 2.14 -0.11 1.46
CA PRO A 32 3.59 -0.14 1.25
C PRO A 32 3.96 0.65 -0.02
N GLU A 33 4.62 1.79 0.15
CA GLU A 33 4.98 2.70 -0.93
C GLU A 33 6.42 3.20 -0.81
N ARG A 34 7.00 3.60 -1.93
CA ARG A 34 8.34 4.18 -2.00
C ARG A 34 8.40 5.19 -3.15
N VAL A 35 9.12 6.29 -2.93
CA VAL A 35 9.39 7.28 -3.98
C VAL A 35 10.36 6.66 -4.98
N TYR A 36 9.94 6.59 -6.24
CA TYR A 36 10.78 6.10 -7.33
C TYR A 36 11.96 7.04 -7.55
N ALA A 37 13.18 6.51 -7.47
CA ALA A 37 14.39 7.31 -7.63
C ALA A 37 15.43 6.62 -8.51
N ASN A 38 15.90 5.44 -8.10
CA ASN A 38 17.09 4.80 -8.68
C ASN A 38 16.84 3.37 -9.17
N GLU A 39 15.63 2.86 -9.00
CA GLU A 39 15.28 1.49 -9.36
C GLU A 39 15.12 1.35 -10.88
N GLU A 40 15.46 0.17 -11.42
CA GLU A 40 15.44 -0.07 -12.87
C GLU A 40 14.03 -0.06 -13.48
N THR A 41 13.03 -0.48 -12.71
CA THR A 41 11.62 -0.49 -13.14
C THR A 41 10.70 -0.10 -11.99
N LEU A 42 9.52 0.42 -12.33
CA LEU A 42 8.47 0.73 -11.34
C LEU A 42 8.08 -0.51 -10.52
N ARG A 43 8.07 -1.69 -11.14
CA ARG A 43 7.82 -2.95 -10.46
C ARG A 43 8.89 -3.25 -9.41
N LYS A 44 10.18 -3.15 -9.76
CA LYS A 44 11.28 -3.37 -8.80
C LYS A 44 11.23 -2.38 -7.64
N CYS A 45 10.79 -1.14 -7.89
CA CYS A 45 10.54 -0.16 -6.84
C CYS A 45 9.43 -0.63 -5.88
N ALA A 46 8.32 -1.12 -6.42
CA ALA A 46 7.23 -1.68 -5.61
C ALA A 46 7.63 -2.96 -4.84
N GLU A 47 8.44 -3.84 -5.46
CA GLU A 47 9.02 -5.01 -4.81
C GLU A 47 9.92 -4.58 -3.66
N SER A 48 10.86 -3.65 -3.88
CA SER A 48 11.75 -3.15 -2.82
C SER A 48 10.99 -2.43 -1.70
N ALA A 49 9.91 -1.71 -2.01
CA ALA A 49 9.04 -1.12 -1.00
C ALA A 49 8.42 -2.21 -0.12
N LEU A 50 7.87 -3.27 -0.71
CA LEU A 50 7.28 -4.39 0.02
C LEU A 50 8.33 -5.15 0.84
N GLU A 51 9.52 -5.38 0.26
CA GLU A 51 10.66 -6.03 0.91
C GLU A 51 11.13 -5.26 2.15
N TYR A 52 11.13 -3.94 2.09
CA TYR A 52 11.51 -3.10 3.23
C TYR A 52 10.63 -3.34 4.46
N PHE A 53 9.32 -3.48 4.27
CA PHE A 53 8.37 -3.69 5.37
C PHE A 53 8.23 -5.17 5.77
N ILE A 54 8.18 -6.10 4.81
CA ILE A 54 7.89 -7.52 5.07
C ILE A 54 9.18 -8.34 5.24
N GLY A 55 10.32 -7.83 4.76
CA GLY A 55 11.62 -8.49 4.79
C GLY A 55 11.75 -9.53 3.67
N ASP A 56 11.17 -10.71 3.86
CA ASP A 56 11.32 -11.81 2.91
C ASP A 56 10.14 -11.86 1.92
N LEU A 57 10.46 -11.69 0.63
CA LEU A 57 9.52 -11.76 -0.48
C LEU A 57 9.32 -13.17 -1.05
N SER A 58 9.95 -14.21 -0.51
CA SER A 58 9.88 -15.59 -1.03
C SER A 58 8.45 -16.14 -1.17
N ASN A 59 7.54 -15.64 -0.33
CA ASN A 59 6.12 -16.02 -0.30
C ASN A 59 5.21 -14.95 -0.93
N THR A 60 5.78 -13.99 -1.66
CA THR A 60 5.02 -12.93 -2.35
C THR A 60 5.03 -13.17 -3.85
N TYR A 61 3.89 -12.89 -4.48
CA TYR A 61 3.72 -13.01 -5.92
C TYR A 61 3.18 -11.70 -6.50
N PHE A 62 3.97 -11.03 -7.35
CA PHE A 62 3.54 -9.84 -8.07
C PHE A 62 2.83 -10.21 -9.37
N VAL A 63 1.63 -9.65 -9.57
CA VAL A 63 0.79 -9.93 -10.72
C VAL A 63 1.16 -8.99 -11.88
N GLY A 64 1.92 -9.50 -12.84
CA GLY A 64 2.32 -8.76 -14.05
C GLY A 64 3.47 -7.79 -13.83
N ASN A 65 3.92 -7.13 -14.90
CA ASN A 65 4.97 -6.10 -14.86
C ASN A 65 4.42 -4.67 -15.00
N ALA A 66 3.16 -4.54 -15.42
CA ALA A 66 2.51 -3.24 -15.55
C ALA A 66 1.77 -2.87 -14.25
N PRO A 67 1.74 -1.58 -13.87
CA PRO A 67 0.85 -1.13 -12.82
C PRO A 67 -0.60 -1.36 -13.27
N PHE A 68 -1.45 -1.80 -12.33
CA PHE A 68 -2.86 -2.06 -12.64
C PHE A 68 -3.73 -0.81 -12.49
N ALA A 69 -3.22 0.23 -11.81
CA ALA A 69 -3.85 1.53 -11.71
C ALA A 69 -2.83 2.63 -11.41
N HIS A 70 -3.23 3.88 -11.62
CA HIS A 70 -2.48 5.06 -11.19
C HIS A 70 -3.44 6.11 -10.64
N MET A 71 -2.92 6.98 -9.76
CA MET A 71 -3.64 8.11 -9.19
C MET A 71 -2.77 9.35 -9.25
N ASP A 72 -3.32 10.41 -9.84
CA ASP A 72 -2.66 11.72 -9.90
C ASP A 72 -2.98 12.48 -8.61
N ILE A 73 -1.95 12.78 -7.83
CA ILE A 73 -2.07 13.54 -6.59
C ILE A 73 -1.60 14.96 -6.87
N LYS A 74 -2.54 15.89 -6.72
CA LYS A 74 -2.28 17.32 -6.83
C LYS A 74 -1.96 17.89 -5.46
N PRO A 75 -1.15 18.96 -5.39
CA PRO A 75 -0.96 19.70 -4.15
C PRO A 75 -2.31 20.26 -3.70
N THR A 76 -2.71 19.93 -2.48
CA THR A 76 -3.86 20.54 -1.80
C THR A 76 -3.37 21.71 -0.94
N GLU A 77 -4.24 22.67 -0.62
CA GLU A 77 -3.90 23.87 0.16
C GLU A 77 -3.23 23.58 1.52
N ASP A 78 -3.51 22.42 2.12
CA ASP A 78 -2.92 21.94 3.38
C ASP A 78 -1.46 21.44 3.26
N ILE A 79 -0.99 21.10 2.05
CA ILE A 79 0.38 20.62 1.81
C ILE A 79 0.98 21.36 0.61
N PRO A 80 1.19 22.69 0.72
CA PRO A 80 1.59 23.54 -0.40
C PRO A 80 3.02 23.29 -0.91
N ALA A 81 3.81 22.47 -0.20
CA ALA A 81 5.23 22.25 -0.48
C ALA A 81 5.51 21.03 -1.38
N LEU A 82 4.52 20.19 -1.69
CA LEU A 82 4.75 18.98 -2.48
C LEU A 82 4.37 19.20 -3.96
N PRO A 83 5.28 18.93 -4.92
CA PRO A 83 4.94 18.95 -6.33
C PRO A 83 3.88 17.89 -6.64
N SER A 84 3.09 18.10 -7.70
CA SER A 84 2.15 17.07 -8.17
C SER A 84 2.90 15.79 -8.50
N PHE A 85 2.42 14.66 -8.00
CA PHE A 85 3.04 13.36 -8.22
C PHE A 85 2.01 12.29 -8.59
N LYS A 86 2.49 11.20 -9.18
CA LYS A 86 1.66 10.07 -9.59
C LYS A 86 1.97 8.88 -8.72
N ARG A 87 0.94 8.28 -8.11
CA ARG A 87 1.06 6.98 -7.44
C ARG A 87 0.69 5.88 -8.43
N PHE A 88 1.55 4.89 -8.56
CA PHE A 88 1.31 3.69 -9.37
C PHE A 88 1.07 2.50 -8.45
N PHE A 89 -0.03 1.78 -8.68
CA PHE A 89 -0.42 0.63 -7.87
C PHE A 89 -0.02 -0.67 -8.55
N PHE A 90 0.62 -1.55 -7.79
CA PHE A 90 0.98 -2.91 -8.20
C PHE A 90 0.27 -3.92 -7.32
N LYS A 91 -0.28 -4.96 -7.95
CA LYS A 91 -0.98 -6.02 -7.23
C LYS A 91 0.02 -7.10 -6.84
N SER A 92 0.12 -7.36 -5.54
CA SER A 92 0.87 -8.50 -5.00
C SER A 92 -0.05 -9.39 -4.16
N GLN A 93 0.26 -10.68 -4.13
CA GLN A 93 -0.42 -11.67 -3.30
C GLN A 93 0.59 -12.28 -2.34
N LEU A 94 0.20 -12.39 -1.08
CA LEU A 94 0.99 -13.03 -0.04
C LEU A 94 0.46 -14.44 0.17
N ILE A 95 1.25 -15.44 -0.20
CA ILE A 95 0.91 -16.87 -0.05
C ILE A 95 1.66 -17.40 1.16
N ALA A 96 1.11 -17.17 2.35
CA ALA A 96 1.73 -17.66 3.56
C ALA A 96 0.74 -17.92 4.68
N THR A 97 1.11 -18.89 5.51
CA THR A 97 0.29 -19.49 6.56
C THR A 97 0.50 -18.86 7.93
N ASP A 98 1.60 -18.12 8.15
CA ASP A 98 2.01 -17.67 9.49
C ASP A 98 2.55 -16.23 9.57
N LYS A 99 2.68 -15.75 10.82
CA LYS A 99 2.95 -14.37 11.25
C LYS A 99 4.16 -13.74 10.54
N TYR A 100 3.89 -12.73 9.70
CA TYR A 100 4.93 -11.81 9.24
C TYR A 100 5.29 -10.81 10.31
N LYS A 101 6.60 -10.61 10.48
CA LYS A 101 7.12 -9.46 11.22
C LYS A 101 7.18 -8.29 10.24
N VAL A 102 6.12 -7.52 10.17
CA VAL A 102 6.17 -6.20 9.53
C VAL A 102 7.14 -5.33 10.34
N ARG A 103 8.17 -4.81 9.70
CA ARG A 103 9.21 -3.95 10.28
C ARG A 103 8.99 -2.50 9.85
N GLU A 104 9.63 -1.55 10.53
CA GLU A 104 9.71 -0.14 10.10
C GLU A 104 8.35 0.55 9.89
N CYS A 105 7.35 0.23 10.72
CA CYS A 105 6.06 0.92 10.77
C CYS A 105 5.62 1.14 12.22
N GLU A 106 4.84 2.18 12.49
CA GLU A 106 4.28 2.42 13.84
C GLU A 106 3.22 1.36 14.17
N ASP A 107 2.36 1.05 13.19
CA ASP A 107 1.38 -0.03 13.28
C ASP A 107 1.11 -0.63 11.88
N TYR A 108 0.53 -1.82 11.86
CA TYR A 108 0.04 -2.46 10.64
C TYR A 108 -1.28 -3.18 10.91
N VAL A 109 -2.13 -3.23 9.89
CA VAL A 109 -3.43 -3.89 9.97
C VAL A 109 -3.72 -4.67 8.68
N TRP A 110 -4.41 -5.79 8.86
CA TRP A 110 -4.97 -6.59 7.78
C TRP A 110 -6.46 -6.32 7.75
N VAL A 111 -6.93 -5.66 6.69
CA VAL A 111 -8.31 -5.18 6.55
C VAL A 111 -9.02 -5.91 5.44
N THR A 112 -10.32 -6.09 5.59
CA THR A 112 -11.17 -6.56 4.50
C THR A 112 -11.40 -5.44 3.49
N LYS A 113 -11.98 -5.77 2.32
CA LYS A 113 -12.34 -4.78 1.30
C LYS A 113 -13.28 -3.70 1.84
N ASP A 114 -14.24 -4.08 2.68
CA ASP A 114 -15.22 -3.15 3.25
C ASP A 114 -14.53 -2.15 4.19
N GLU A 115 -13.70 -2.66 5.10
CA GLU A 115 -12.93 -1.83 6.03
C GLU A 115 -11.93 -0.92 5.32
N LEU A 116 -11.33 -1.39 4.23
CA LEU A 116 -10.41 -0.58 3.44
C LEU A 116 -11.06 0.72 2.94
N MET A 117 -12.36 0.71 2.64
CA MET A 117 -13.09 1.91 2.23
C MET A 117 -13.27 2.89 3.39
N GLU A 118 -13.37 2.39 4.63
CA GLU A 118 -13.47 3.23 5.82
C GLU A 118 -12.15 3.96 6.13
N TYR A 119 -11.01 3.34 5.81
CA TYR A 119 -9.69 3.98 5.97
C TYR A 119 -9.40 5.04 4.91
N PHE A 120 -9.98 4.92 3.71
CA PHE A 120 -9.73 5.81 2.57
C PHE A 120 -11.04 6.33 1.97
N PRO A 121 -11.82 7.14 2.71
CA PRO A 121 -13.15 7.57 2.25
C PRO A 121 -13.08 8.40 0.96
N GLU A 122 -12.08 9.25 0.81
CA GLU A 122 -11.90 10.08 -0.40
C GLU A 122 -11.52 9.27 -1.64
N GLN A 123 -10.82 8.15 -1.45
CA GLN A 123 -10.36 7.28 -2.54
C GLN A 123 -11.20 5.99 -2.64
N ALA A 124 -12.28 5.86 -1.87
CA ALA A 124 -13.05 4.63 -1.73
C ALA A 124 -13.62 4.15 -3.06
N GLU A 125 -14.22 5.04 -3.87
CA GLU A 125 -14.75 4.68 -5.18
C GLU A 125 -13.68 4.13 -6.13
N PHE A 126 -12.49 4.74 -6.09
CA PHE A 126 -11.36 4.34 -6.91
C PHE A 126 -10.81 2.97 -6.47
N LEU A 127 -10.60 2.78 -5.17
CA LEU A 127 -10.18 1.50 -4.59
C LEU A 127 -11.21 0.39 -4.84
N ASN A 128 -12.50 0.70 -4.77
CA ASN A 128 -13.56 -0.26 -5.04
C ASN A 128 -13.55 -0.77 -6.49
N LYS A 129 -13.22 0.10 -7.46
CA LYS A 129 -13.03 -0.28 -8.87
C LYS A 129 -11.74 -1.11 -9.07
N MET A 130 -10.69 -0.79 -8.32
CA MET A 130 -9.39 -1.45 -8.42
C MET A 130 -9.39 -2.88 -7.86
N ILE A 131 -10.14 -3.10 -6.79
CA ILE A 131 -10.09 -4.31 -5.98
C ILE A 131 -11.29 -5.21 -6.30
N ILE A 132 -11.04 -6.22 -7.13
CA ILE A 132 -12.03 -7.24 -7.48
C ILE A 132 -12.07 -8.29 -6.36
N SER A 133 -13.27 -8.54 -5.83
CA SER A 133 -13.56 -9.61 -4.87
C SER A 133 -13.35 -10.97 -5.53
#